data_AF-B6IFL4-F1
#
_entry.id   AF-B6IFL4-F1
#
_cell.length_a   1.000
_cell.length_b   1.000
_cell.length_c   1.000
_cell.angle_alpha   90.00
_cell.angle_beta   90.00
_cell.angle_gamma   90.00
#
_symmetry.space_group_name_H-M   'P 1'
#
loop_
_entity.id
_entity.type
_entity.pdbx_description
1 polymer ?
#
loop_
_entity_poly.entity_id
_entity_poly.type
_entity_poly.pdbx_seq_one_letter_code
_entity_poly.pdbx_strand_id
1 'polypeptide(L)'
;MNEGLSKKEITKCFEKQDFIIEIPSRNPTSQGEEKDPRAQKIIEVHSSDKIEDIPDPSSLDVNKKTLIIFDDLLLEKQNKIEQYYTRGRHSSIDCFYISQNYIKLPKNTIRENANFFIIFPQDKMNLDYIYRDHCNEIKKEEFLEFTKEVWSTKYNFLTIDKSSPMEDGRFRKCLKYFYIF
;
A
#
# COMPACT_ATOMS: atom_id res chain seq x y z
N MET A 1 11.76 25.39 -11.45
CA MET A 1 11.33 24.28 -10.57
C MET A 1 10.15 23.64 -11.26
N ASN A 2 10.16 22.32 -11.51
CA ASN A 2 8.94 21.66 -11.97
C ASN A 2 8.01 21.60 -10.76
N GLU A 3 6.99 22.46 -10.73
CA GLU A 3 5.87 22.27 -9.83
C GLU A 3 5.23 20.92 -10.20
N GLY A 4 5.17 20.01 -9.22
CA GLY A 4 4.47 18.74 -9.40
C GLY A 4 2.97 18.98 -9.53
N LEU A 5 2.24 17.93 -9.92
CA LEU A 5 0.77 17.97 -9.99
C LEU A 5 0.17 18.23 -8.60
N SER A 6 -0.79 19.14 -8.53
CA SER A 6 -1.63 19.34 -7.34
C SER A 6 -2.52 18.11 -7.08
N LYS A 7 -3.03 17.95 -5.84
CA LYS A 7 -3.97 16.87 -5.49
C LYS A 7 -5.16 16.80 -6.47
N LYS A 8 -5.72 17.96 -6.83
CA LYS A 8 -6.83 18.05 -7.80
C LYS A 8 -6.46 17.56 -9.19
N GLU A 9 -5.23 17.83 -9.64
CA GLU A 9 -4.75 17.35 -10.94
C GLU A 9 -4.48 15.84 -10.92
N ILE A 10 -3.93 15.33 -9.83
CA ILE A 10 -3.74 13.88 -9.61
C ILE A 10 -5.10 13.16 -9.64
N THR A 11 -6.11 13.68 -8.94
CA THR A 11 -7.48 13.12 -8.95
C THR A 11 -8.04 13.08 -10.38
N LYS A 12 -7.89 14.16 -11.15
CA LYS A 12 -8.32 14.19 -12.56
C LYS A 12 -7.59 13.17 -13.42
N CYS A 13 -6.32 12.89 -13.16
CA CYS A 13 -5.60 11.81 -13.84
C CYS A 13 -6.23 10.44 -13.53
N PHE A 14 -6.58 10.18 -12.27
CA PHE A 14 -7.29 8.95 -11.87
C PHE A 14 -8.68 8.82 -12.49
N GLU A 15 -9.44 9.92 -12.58
CA GLU A 15 -10.77 9.95 -13.19
C GLU A 15 -10.72 9.62 -14.69
N LYS A 16 -9.72 10.14 -15.41
CA LYS A 16 -9.60 9.95 -16.86
C LYS A 16 -9.19 8.53 -17.26
N GLN A 17 -8.58 7.76 -16.35
CA GLN A 17 -8.17 6.36 -16.59
C GLN A 17 -7.33 6.16 -17.85
N ASP A 18 -6.62 7.19 -18.32
CA ASP A 18 -5.74 7.13 -19.51
C ASP A 18 -4.48 6.25 -19.27
N PHE A 19 -4.40 5.56 -18.14
CA PHE A 19 -3.36 4.59 -17.86
C PHE A 19 -3.71 3.28 -18.56
N ILE A 20 -2.95 2.96 -19.62
CA ILE A 20 -3.03 1.65 -20.25
C ILE A 20 -2.57 0.61 -19.23
N ILE A 21 -3.51 -0.14 -18.65
CA ILE A 21 -3.20 -1.33 -17.86
C ILE A 21 -3.21 -2.51 -18.82
N GLU A 22 -2.05 -2.88 -19.36
CA GLU A 22 -1.87 -4.18 -20.00
C GLU A 22 -2.03 -5.24 -18.90
N ILE A 23 -3.18 -5.92 -18.87
CA ILE A 23 -3.38 -7.06 -17.99
C ILE A 23 -2.65 -8.24 -18.66
N PRO A 24 -1.53 -8.75 -18.10
CA PRO A 24 -0.91 -9.95 -18.64
C PRO A 24 -1.91 -11.08 -18.41
N SER A 25 -2.36 -11.72 -19.49
CA SER A 25 -3.22 -12.90 -19.40
C SER A 25 -2.55 -13.94 -18.51
N ARG A 26 -3.09 -14.16 -17.30
CA ARG A 26 -2.74 -15.31 -16.47
C ARG A 26 -3.33 -16.54 -17.14
N ASN A 27 -2.47 -17.33 -17.79
CA ASN A 27 -2.61 -18.68 -18.36
C ASN A 27 -3.99 -19.15 -18.88
N PRO A 28 -4.07 -19.68 -20.11
CA PRO A 28 -5.29 -20.28 -20.63
C PRO A 28 -5.50 -21.65 -20.01
N THR A 29 -6.39 -21.76 -19.03
CA THR A 29 -6.97 -23.05 -18.63
C THR A 29 -8.42 -23.10 -19.09
N SER A 30 -8.60 -23.86 -20.17
CA SER A 30 -9.71 -24.79 -20.44
C SER A 30 -11.11 -24.40 -19.98
N GLN A 31 -11.92 -24.07 -21.00
CA GLN A 31 -13.38 -24.13 -21.06
C GLN A 31 -14.16 -23.10 -20.23
N GLY A 32 -14.75 -22.15 -20.96
CA GLY A 32 -16.16 -21.79 -20.70
C GLY A 32 -16.46 -20.42 -20.09
N GLU A 33 -15.63 -19.39 -20.27
CA GLU A 33 -16.11 -18.00 -20.16
C GLU A 33 -15.40 -17.15 -21.22
N GLU A 34 -16.05 -16.93 -22.37
CA GLU A 34 -15.67 -15.87 -23.29
C GLU A 34 -15.87 -14.53 -22.58
N LYS A 35 -14.80 -14.02 -21.95
CA LYS A 35 -14.79 -12.63 -21.46
C LYS A 35 -14.79 -11.72 -22.67
N ASP A 36 -15.89 -10.98 -22.86
CA ASP A 36 -16.04 -10.00 -23.94
C ASP A 36 -14.81 -9.09 -24.00
N PRO A 37 -14.03 -9.11 -25.09
CA PRO A 37 -12.84 -8.28 -25.25
C PRO A 37 -13.15 -6.77 -25.27
N ARG A 38 -14.44 -6.38 -25.25
CA ARG A 38 -14.91 -4.99 -25.16
C ARG A 38 -15.50 -4.62 -23.79
N ALA A 39 -15.51 -5.52 -22.81
CA ALA A 39 -15.90 -5.17 -21.44
C ALA A 39 -14.78 -4.32 -20.82
N GLN A 40 -14.76 -3.03 -21.15
CA GLN A 40 -13.96 -2.02 -20.49
C GLN A 40 -14.33 -2.09 -19.01
N LYS A 41 -13.44 -2.64 -18.18
CA LYS A 41 -13.63 -2.60 -16.73
C LYS A 41 -13.50 -1.14 -16.32
N ILE A 42 -14.64 -0.47 -16.22
CA ILE A 42 -14.73 0.88 -15.70
C ILE A 42 -14.24 0.81 -14.25
N ILE A 43 -13.10 1.43 -13.96
CA ILE A 43 -12.69 1.64 -12.57
C ILE A 43 -13.60 2.75 -12.04
N GLU A 44 -14.21 2.57 -10.87
CA GLU A 44 -14.98 3.65 -10.25
C GLU A 44 -14.04 4.40 -9.30
N VAL A 45 -13.87 5.70 -9.50
CA VAL A 45 -12.99 6.53 -8.67
C VAL A 45 -13.84 7.51 -7.87
N HIS A 46 -13.71 7.45 -6.56
CA HIS A 46 -14.30 8.41 -5.63
C HIS A 46 -13.18 9.09 -4.84
N SER A 47 -13.29 10.40 -4.66
CA SER A 47 -12.39 11.19 -3.82
C SER A 47 -13.20 12.02 -2.84
N SER A 48 -12.78 12.07 -1.59
CA SER A 48 -13.31 13.00 -0.60
C SER A 48 -12.18 13.53 0.29
N ASP A 49 -12.35 14.76 0.74
CA ASP A 49 -11.48 15.44 1.70
C ASP A 49 -12.03 15.38 3.14
N LYS A 50 -13.13 14.63 3.36
CA LYS A 50 -13.84 14.53 4.66
C LYS A 50 -13.77 13.13 5.22
N ILE A 51 -13.39 13.01 6.49
CA ILE A 51 -13.34 11.72 7.18
C ILE A 51 -14.73 11.10 7.38
N GLU A 52 -15.77 11.92 7.41
CA GLU A 52 -17.16 11.48 7.51
C GLU A 52 -17.59 10.65 6.30
N ASP A 53 -17.02 10.93 5.13
CA ASP A 53 -17.35 10.29 3.86
C ASP A 53 -16.66 8.94 3.69
N ILE A 54 -15.74 8.57 4.59
CA ILE A 54 -15.18 7.21 4.64
C ILE A 54 -16.33 6.25 5.00
N PRO A 55 -16.70 5.32 4.10
CA PRO A 55 -17.81 4.41 4.32
C PRO A 55 -17.47 3.39 5.42
N ASP A 56 -18.49 2.67 5.90
CA ASP A 56 -18.23 1.50 6.73
C ASP A 56 -17.75 0.34 5.83
N PRO A 57 -16.70 -0.42 6.19
CA PRO A 57 -16.24 -1.55 5.38
C PRO A 57 -17.37 -2.55 5.02
N SER A 58 -18.34 -2.75 5.92
CA SER A 58 -19.47 -3.66 5.71
C SER A 58 -20.53 -3.14 4.75
N SER A 59 -20.50 -1.83 4.44
CA SER A 59 -21.42 -1.21 3.47
C SER A 59 -20.95 -1.32 2.02
N LEU A 60 -19.71 -1.76 1.80
CA LEU A 60 -19.12 -1.91 0.47
C LEU A 60 -19.53 -3.23 -0.18
N ASP A 61 -19.71 -3.20 -1.50
CA ASP A 61 -20.09 -4.38 -2.28
C ASP A 61 -18.95 -5.40 -2.33
N VAL A 62 -19.15 -6.53 -1.66
CA VAL A 62 -18.19 -7.64 -1.58
C VAL A 62 -17.86 -8.28 -2.94
N ASN A 63 -18.71 -8.07 -3.95
CA ASN A 63 -18.48 -8.57 -5.31
C ASN A 63 -17.56 -7.64 -6.13
N LYS A 64 -17.31 -6.42 -5.65
CA LYS A 64 -16.37 -5.47 -6.25
C LYS A 64 -15.02 -5.54 -5.53
N LYS A 65 -13.93 -5.55 -6.29
CA LYS A 65 -12.60 -5.30 -5.74
C LYS A 65 -12.47 -3.82 -5.42
N THR A 66 -12.37 -3.51 -4.14
CA THR A 66 -12.32 -2.11 -3.67
C THR A 66 -10.95 -1.80 -3.13
N LEU A 67 -10.35 -0.70 -3.59
CA LEU A 67 -9.10 -0.16 -3.05
C LEU A 67 -9.40 1.18 -2.38
N ILE A 68 -8.97 1.33 -1.13
CA ILE A 68 -9.12 2.59 -0.39
C ILE A 68 -7.75 3.15 -0.05
N ILE A 69 -7.55 4.44 -0.28
CA ILE A 69 -6.30 5.13 -0.01
C ILE A 69 -6.57 6.24 1.01
N PHE A 70 -6.02 6.08 2.20
CA PHE A 70 -6.04 7.07 3.26
C PHE A 70 -4.80 7.96 3.12
N ASP A 71 -4.96 9.17 2.62
CA ASP A 71 -3.90 10.16 2.47
C ASP A 71 -4.04 11.27 3.52
N ASP A 72 -2.95 11.57 4.23
CA ASP A 72 -2.86 12.72 5.15
C ASP A 72 -3.92 12.74 6.29
N LEU A 73 -4.33 11.56 6.78
CA LEU A 73 -5.33 11.43 7.86
C LEU A 73 -4.72 11.20 9.25
N LEU A 74 -3.41 11.41 9.42
CA LEU A 74 -2.69 11.02 10.64
C LEU A 74 -3.18 11.74 11.91
N LEU A 75 -3.66 12.98 11.77
CA LEU A 75 -4.14 13.78 12.89
C LEU A 75 -5.62 13.56 13.22
N GLU A 76 -6.33 12.83 12.36
CA GLU A 76 -7.75 12.57 12.53
C GLU A 76 -8.05 11.44 13.52
N LYS A 77 -9.32 11.24 13.84
CA LYS A 77 -9.76 10.08 14.63
C LYS A 77 -9.59 8.79 13.82
N GLN A 78 -8.71 7.91 14.28
CA GLN A 78 -8.32 6.73 13.52
C GLN A 78 -9.37 5.61 13.51
N ASN A 79 -10.40 5.66 14.36
CA ASN A 79 -11.35 4.54 14.57
C ASN A 79 -11.97 3.99 13.28
N LYS A 80 -12.33 4.86 12.32
CA LYS A 80 -12.86 4.42 11.02
C LYS A 80 -11.81 3.67 10.19
N ILE A 81 -10.58 4.19 10.17
CA ILE A 81 -9.47 3.60 9.41
C ILE A 81 -9.05 2.26 10.02
N GLU A 82 -9.02 2.15 11.35
CA GLU A 82 -8.73 0.91 12.07
C GLU A 82 -9.69 -0.24 11.69
N GLN A 83 -10.96 0.07 11.39
CA GLN A 83 -11.92 -0.93 10.93
C GLN A 83 -11.54 -1.55 9.59
N TYR A 84 -10.90 -0.80 8.68
CA TYR A 84 -10.42 -1.34 7.42
C TYR A 84 -9.27 -2.33 7.61
N TYR A 85 -8.33 -2.00 8.49
CA TYR A 85 -7.18 -2.87 8.77
C TYR A 85 -7.56 -4.13 9.57
N THR A 86 -8.67 -4.09 10.32
CA THR A 86 -9.14 -5.22 11.14
C THR A 86 -10.24 -6.06 10.48
N ARG A 87 -11.14 -5.44 9.72
CA ARG A 87 -12.34 -6.10 9.13
C ARG A 87 -12.40 -6.04 7.60
N GLY A 88 -11.70 -5.09 6.98
CA GLY A 88 -11.77 -4.88 5.52
C GLY A 88 -11.35 -6.10 4.70
N ARG A 89 -10.36 -6.87 5.19
CA ARG A 89 -9.86 -8.09 4.52
C ARG A 89 -10.94 -9.13 4.23
N HIS A 90 -11.96 -9.24 5.08
CA HIS A 90 -13.04 -10.20 4.87
C HIS A 90 -14.01 -9.79 3.76
N SER A 91 -13.94 -8.53 3.29
CA SER A 91 -14.88 -7.95 2.33
C SER A 91 -14.24 -7.66 0.97
N SER A 92 -13.12 -8.33 0.63
CA SER A 92 -12.37 -8.09 -0.61
C SER A 92 -11.90 -6.63 -0.79
N ILE A 93 -11.60 -5.96 0.33
CA ILE A 93 -11.11 -4.57 0.35
C ILE A 93 -9.60 -4.58 0.62
N ASP A 94 -8.85 -3.98 -0.29
CA ASP A 94 -7.46 -3.60 -0.08
C ASP A 94 -7.39 -2.15 0.40
N CYS A 95 -6.43 -1.83 1.26
CA CYS A 95 -6.26 -0.47 1.77
C CYS A 95 -4.80 -0.04 1.85
N PHE A 96 -4.52 1.21 1.46
CA PHE A 96 -3.27 1.90 1.70
C PHE A 96 -3.47 3.04 2.69
N TYR A 97 -2.50 3.23 3.57
CA TYR A 97 -2.39 4.40 4.43
C TYR A 97 -1.06 5.08 4.12
N ILE A 98 -1.13 6.29 3.58
CA ILE A 98 0.01 7.16 3.34
C ILE A 98 0.21 8.04 4.58
N SER A 99 1.28 7.78 5.34
CA SER A 99 1.61 8.50 6.57
C SER A 99 3.05 8.99 6.57
N GLN A 100 3.27 10.17 7.16
CA GLN A 100 4.59 10.76 7.35
C GLN A 100 5.28 10.26 8.63
N ASN A 101 4.57 9.59 9.53
CA ASN A 101 5.14 9.11 10.79
C ASN A 101 4.54 7.75 11.17
N TYR A 102 5.40 6.74 11.21
CA TYR A 102 5.03 5.36 11.49
C TYR A 102 4.61 5.18 12.95
N ILE A 103 5.29 5.82 13.90
CA ILE A 103 5.05 5.65 15.34
C ILE A 103 3.65 6.13 15.74
N LYS A 104 3.17 7.21 15.12
CA LYS A 104 1.84 7.77 15.37
C LYS A 104 0.70 6.88 14.88
N LEU A 105 0.96 5.92 13.99
CA LEU A 105 -0.07 4.97 13.57
C LEU A 105 -0.45 4.05 14.74
N PRO A 106 -1.75 3.75 14.94
CA PRO A 106 -2.21 2.76 15.88
C PRO A 106 -1.49 1.41 15.73
N LYS A 107 -0.89 0.93 16.83
CA LYS A 107 -0.04 -0.27 16.81
C LYS A 107 -0.85 -1.53 16.52
N ASN A 108 -1.82 -1.81 17.38
CA ASN A 108 -2.53 -3.08 17.45
C ASN A 108 -3.52 -3.30 16.29
N THR A 109 -3.80 -2.24 15.53
CA THR A 109 -4.81 -2.22 14.48
C THR A 109 -4.16 -1.96 13.12
N ILE A 110 -3.50 -0.82 12.91
CA ILE A 110 -2.96 -0.47 11.58
C ILE A 110 -1.60 -1.12 11.35
N ARG A 111 -0.63 -0.93 12.25
CA ARG A 111 0.75 -1.40 12.03
C ARG A 111 0.87 -2.93 12.01
N GLU A 112 0.31 -3.60 13.00
CA GLU A 112 0.40 -5.06 13.11
C GLU A 112 -0.37 -5.78 11.98
N ASN A 113 -1.51 -5.22 11.55
CA ASN A 113 -2.32 -5.77 10.46
C ASN A 113 -1.94 -5.23 9.07
N ALA A 114 -0.89 -4.42 8.92
CA ALA A 114 -0.33 -4.17 7.60
C ALA A 114 0.51 -5.39 7.17
N ASN A 115 0.39 -5.77 5.89
CA ASN A 115 1.11 -6.89 5.28
C ASN A 115 2.14 -6.45 4.24
N PHE A 116 2.08 -5.20 3.79
CA PHE A 116 2.97 -4.66 2.77
C PHE A 116 3.35 -3.22 3.14
N PHE A 117 4.65 -2.93 3.18
CA PHE A 117 5.17 -1.63 3.54
C PHE A 117 6.01 -1.06 2.41
N ILE A 118 5.81 0.22 2.11
CA ILE A 118 6.64 1.03 1.23
C ILE A 118 7.24 2.13 2.10
N ILE A 119 8.55 2.10 2.32
CA ILE A 119 9.20 2.95 3.32
C ILE A 119 10.29 3.79 2.63
N PHE A 120 9.99 5.07 2.51
CA PHE A 120 10.93 6.12 2.13
C PHE A 120 11.87 6.46 3.30
N PRO A 121 12.96 7.23 3.07
CA PRO A 121 13.88 7.62 4.14
C PRO A 121 13.18 8.10 5.41
N GLN A 122 13.53 7.49 6.54
CA GLN A 122 12.94 7.77 7.86
C GLN A 122 13.98 8.35 8.81
N ASP A 123 13.50 9.03 9.86
CA ASP A 123 14.35 9.33 11.01
C ASP A 123 14.70 8.04 11.80
N LYS A 124 15.71 8.15 12.67
CA LYS A 124 16.19 7.02 13.47
C LYS A 124 15.09 6.40 14.33
N MET A 125 14.18 7.22 14.88
CA MET A 125 13.16 6.74 15.80
C MET A 125 12.12 5.88 15.07
N ASN A 126 11.59 6.36 13.94
CA ASN A 126 10.67 5.60 13.10
C ASN A 126 11.34 4.32 12.61
N LEU A 127 12.61 4.40 12.19
CA LEU A 127 13.36 3.23 11.72
C LEU A 127 13.53 2.16 12.82
N ASP A 128 13.84 2.56 14.04
CA ASP A 128 13.96 1.65 15.20
C ASP A 128 12.63 0.93 15.50
N TYR A 129 11.50 1.65 15.38
CA TYR A 129 10.17 1.08 15.56
C TYR A 129 9.79 0.12 14.44
N ILE A 130 10.07 0.46 13.18
CA ILE A 130 9.84 -0.40 12.02
C ILE A 130 10.66 -1.69 12.15
N TYR A 131 11.94 -1.58 12.50
CA TYR A 131 12.79 -2.74 12.72
C TYR A 131 12.22 -3.67 13.80
N ARG A 132 11.88 -3.10 14.96
CA ARG A 132 11.32 -3.86 16.09
C ARG A 132 10.01 -4.55 15.72
N ASP A 133 9.13 -3.87 15.02
CA ASP A 133 7.78 -4.34 14.75
C ASP A 133 7.76 -5.36 13.58
N HIS A 134 8.69 -5.27 12.62
CA HIS A 134 8.59 -6.00 11.34
C HIS A 134 9.86 -6.69 10.82
N CYS A 135 11.04 -6.45 11.41
CA CYS A 135 12.32 -6.92 10.85
C CYS A 135 13.20 -7.62 11.90
N ASN A 136 12.62 -8.14 12.99
CA ASN A 136 13.36 -8.74 14.10
C ASN A 136 14.04 -10.09 13.77
N GLU A 137 13.80 -10.63 12.57
CA GLU A 137 14.39 -11.87 12.05
C GLU A 137 15.78 -11.69 11.43
N ILE A 138 16.18 -10.45 11.13
CA ILE A 138 17.52 -10.07 10.65
C ILE A 138 18.27 -9.28 11.72
N LYS A 139 19.61 -9.21 11.64
CA LYS A 139 20.35 -8.36 12.58
C LYS A 139 20.06 -6.90 12.32
N LYS A 140 20.07 -6.10 13.38
CA LYS A 140 19.81 -4.66 13.28
C LYS A 140 20.84 -3.97 12.40
N GLU A 141 22.10 -4.39 12.50
CA GLU A 141 23.21 -3.84 11.71
C GLU A 141 22.97 -4.10 10.21
N GLU A 142 22.56 -5.31 9.83
CA GLU A 142 22.25 -5.71 8.47
C GLU A 142 21.06 -4.90 7.92
N PHE A 143 19.99 -4.74 8.71
CA PHE A 143 18.86 -3.90 8.34
C PHE A 143 19.26 -2.43 8.10
N LEU A 144 20.11 -1.87 8.97
CA LEU A 144 20.59 -0.50 8.82
C LEU A 144 21.48 -0.33 7.58
N GLU A 145 22.30 -1.33 7.23
CA GLU A 145 23.09 -1.32 6.01
C GLU A 145 22.20 -1.38 4.76
N PHE A 146 21.22 -2.31 4.75
CA PHE A 146 20.21 -2.41 3.70
C PHE A 146 19.48 -1.07 3.47
N THR A 147 18.97 -0.44 4.53
CA THR A 147 18.25 0.84 4.41
C THR A 147 19.13 1.95 3.83
N LYS A 148 20.41 2.03 4.24
CA LYS A 148 21.37 3.00 3.71
C LYS A 148 21.65 2.77 2.23
N GLU A 149 21.83 1.51 1.82
CA GLU A 149 22.08 1.18 0.42
C GLU A 149 20.89 1.57 -0.46
N VAL A 150 19.68 1.20 -0.06
CA VAL A 150 18.46 1.51 -0.82
C VAL A 150 18.29 3.02 -0.96
N TRP A 151 18.43 3.77 0.13
CA TRP A 151 18.21 5.21 0.18
C TRP A 151 19.39 6.06 -0.32
N SER A 152 20.49 5.45 -0.72
CA SER A 152 21.61 6.15 -1.38
C SER A 152 21.19 6.79 -2.72
N THR A 153 20.12 6.29 -3.33
CA THR A 153 19.57 6.80 -4.59
C THR A 153 18.26 7.54 -4.33
N LYS A 154 18.14 8.74 -4.91
CA LYS A 154 16.95 9.59 -4.76
C LYS A 154 15.69 8.84 -5.22
N TYR A 155 14.61 8.98 -4.46
CA TYR A 155 13.29 8.37 -4.69
C TYR A 155 13.21 6.85 -4.55
N ASN A 156 14.31 6.17 -4.22
CA ASN A 156 14.21 4.78 -3.80
C ASN A 156 13.50 4.67 -2.45
N PHE A 157 12.83 3.54 -2.29
CA PHE A 157 12.20 3.12 -1.06
C PHE A 157 12.51 1.64 -0.83
N LEU A 158 12.48 1.24 0.43
CA LEU A 158 12.52 -0.18 0.77
C LEU A 158 11.09 -0.71 0.83
N THR A 159 10.94 -2.00 0.55
CA THR A 159 9.68 -2.71 0.68
C THR A 159 9.84 -3.88 1.65
N ILE A 160 8.85 -4.03 2.53
CA ILE A 160 8.69 -5.18 3.41
C ILE A 160 7.37 -5.86 3.05
N ASP A 161 7.44 -7.04 2.45
CA ASP A 161 6.29 -7.87 2.09
C ASP A 161 6.18 -9.04 3.06
N LYS A 162 5.27 -8.93 4.04
CA LYS A 162 5.04 -9.96 5.06
C LYS A 162 4.31 -11.19 4.51
N SER A 163 3.80 -11.14 3.28
CA SER A 163 3.22 -12.31 2.62
C SER A 163 4.28 -13.20 1.95
N SER A 164 5.50 -12.68 1.80
CA SER A 164 6.63 -13.38 1.18
C SER A 164 7.56 -14.02 2.24
N PRO A 165 8.16 -15.18 1.94
CA PRO A 165 9.25 -15.75 2.75
C PRO A 165 10.45 -14.79 2.84
N MET A 166 11.24 -14.92 3.90
CA MET A 166 12.40 -14.04 4.13
C MET A 166 13.42 -14.16 2.99
N GLU A 167 13.69 -15.40 2.59
CA GLU A 167 14.60 -15.83 1.54
C GLU A 167 14.06 -15.58 0.12
N ASP A 168 12.77 -15.27 -0.03
CA ASP A 168 12.10 -15.11 -1.32
C ASP A 168 11.18 -13.88 -1.33
N GLY A 169 11.81 -12.71 -1.29
CA GLY A 169 11.14 -11.46 -1.62
C GLY A 169 10.45 -10.75 -0.47
N ARG A 170 10.68 -11.10 0.81
CA ARG A 170 10.22 -10.29 1.95
C ARG A 170 10.81 -8.89 1.92
N PHE A 171 12.12 -8.77 1.76
CA PHE A 171 12.80 -7.49 1.73
C PHE A 171 13.16 -7.14 0.29
N ARG A 172 12.82 -5.92 -0.14
CA ARG A 172 13.06 -5.48 -1.51
C ARG A 172 13.58 -4.05 -1.56
N LYS A 173 14.45 -3.80 -2.54
CA LYS A 173 14.74 -2.48 -3.05
C LYS A 173 13.70 -2.12 -4.11
N CYS A 174 12.93 -1.07 -3.82
CA CYS A 174 11.71 -0.75 -4.54
C CYS A 174 10.77 -1.97 -4.60
N LEU A 175 10.01 -2.14 -5.69
CA LEU A 175 9.08 -3.28 -5.82
C LEU A 175 9.69 -4.55 -6.45
N LYS A 176 10.87 -4.42 -7.07
CA LYS A 176 11.39 -5.42 -8.04
C LYS A 176 12.60 -6.21 -7.54
N TYR A 177 13.51 -5.58 -6.82
CA TYR A 177 14.81 -6.19 -6.53
C TYR A 177 14.80 -6.80 -5.15
N PHE A 178 14.93 -8.12 -5.06
CA PHE A 178 14.94 -8.82 -3.78
C PHE A 178 16.27 -8.61 -3.08
N TYR A 179 16.20 -8.45 -1.76
CA TYR A 179 17.36 -8.34 -0.90
C TYR A 179 17.40 -9.58 0.00
N ILE A 180 18.54 -10.26 0.01
CA ILE A 180 18.78 -11.49 0.76
C ILE A 180 19.88 -11.20 1.79
N PHE A 181 19.66 -11.64 3.03
CA PHE A 181 20.54 -11.42 4.18
C PHE A 181 21.41 -12.66 4.47
#